data_AF-A0A1H7WVA8-F1
#
_entry.id   AF-A0A1H7WVA8-F1
#
_cell.length_a   1.000
_cell.length_b   1.000
_cell.length_c   1.000
_cell.angle_alpha   90.00
_cell.angle_beta   90.00
_cell.angle_gamma   90.00
#
_symmetry.space_group_name_H-M   'P 1'
#
loop_
_entity.id
_entity.type
_entity.pdbx_description
1 polymer ?
#
loop_
_entity_poly.entity_id
_entity_poly.type
_entity_poly.pdbx_seq_one_letter_code
_entity_poly.pdbx_strand_id
1 'polypeptide(L)'
;MSLRADATPPCPCSDAKTARSTAMKAFEKVFLVGHIVVILLFVLCGAGLMWMAGSELLHAFQQEAQDTRARFNLVLECIGLLTIALVSMELGQTIFEEEVMRDVKVSGPTRVRRYLSRFMVVIVIALSIETLVMTFELVHEDPTKLPYAGAAGLTAAVLLIAWGVFVKLNRAAEELEPEAMEDAKQEDDKVD
;
A
#
# COMPACT_ATOMS: atom_id res chain seq x y z
N MET A 1 -68.16 31.62 5.40
CA MET A 1 -66.97 31.97 6.20
C MET A 1 -66.06 30.76 6.22
N SER A 2 -64.80 30.95 5.83
CA SER A 2 -63.87 29.94 5.31
C SER A 2 -63.53 28.78 6.25
N LEU A 3 -63.29 27.62 5.63
CA LEU A 3 -62.67 26.39 6.16
C LEU A 3 -61.15 26.56 6.44
N ARG A 4 -60.62 25.58 7.19
CA ARG A 4 -59.20 25.19 7.46
C ARG A 4 -58.50 25.92 8.62
N ALA A 5 -57.64 25.30 9.43
CA ALA A 5 -56.86 24.07 9.22
C ALA A 5 -56.69 23.30 10.55
N ASP A 6 -56.83 21.98 10.46
CA ASP A 6 -56.45 20.99 11.46
C ASP A 6 -54.92 20.89 11.48
N ALA A 7 -54.30 21.28 12.61
CA ALA A 7 -52.86 21.19 12.82
C ALA A 7 -52.56 19.88 13.55
N THR A 8 -52.34 18.82 12.80
CA THR A 8 -51.84 17.56 13.35
C THR A 8 -50.36 17.73 13.77
N PRO A 9 -49.97 17.27 14.97
CA PRO A 9 -48.59 17.40 15.44
C PRO A 9 -47.64 16.52 14.61
N PRO A 10 -46.39 16.95 14.36
CA PRO A 10 -45.43 16.18 13.59
C PRO A 10 -45.09 14.85 14.27
N CYS A 11 -45.08 13.77 13.50
CA CYS A 11 -44.85 12.41 13.96
C CYS A 11 -43.37 12.20 14.39
N PRO A 12 -43.09 11.71 15.62
CA PRO A 12 -41.72 11.61 16.18
C PRO A 12 -40.78 10.61 15.46
N CYS A 13 -41.29 9.77 14.55
CA CYS A 13 -40.47 8.83 13.78
C CYS A 13 -39.64 9.49 12.65
N SER A 14 -39.94 10.73 12.26
CA SER A 14 -39.25 11.42 11.16
C SER A 14 -37.86 11.94 11.56
N ASP A 15 -37.74 12.46 12.78
CA ASP A 15 -36.50 13.09 13.26
C ASP A 15 -35.41 12.05 13.57
N ALA A 16 -35.79 10.86 14.06
CA ALA A 16 -34.86 9.76 14.33
C ALA A 16 -34.26 9.14 13.04
N LYS A 17 -35.05 9.03 11.95
CA LYS A 17 -34.54 8.56 10.64
C LYS A 17 -33.57 9.57 10.03
N THR A 18 -33.86 10.85 10.17
CA THR A 18 -33.04 11.94 9.62
C THR A 18 -31.71 12.07 10.36
N ALA A 19 -31.73 12.01 11.70
CA ALA A 19 -30.51 11.99 12.51
C ALA A 19 -29.61 10.76 12.21
N ARG A 20 -30.21 9.58 12.04
CA ARG A 20 -29.47 8.35 11.68
C ARG A 20 -28.84 8.43 10.28
N SER A 21 -29.51 9.08 9.32
CA SER A 21 -28.97 9.30 7.96
C SER A 21 -27.82 10.31 7.96
N THR A 22 -27.92 11.38 8.74
CA THR A 22 -26.86 12.39 8.87
C THR A 22 -25.62 11.84 9.56
N ALA A 23 -25.79 11.06 10.63
CA ALA A 23 -24.67 10.40 11.32
C ALA A 23 -23.92 9.41 10.42
N MET A 24 -24.64 8.65 9.59
CA MET A 24 -24.05 7.72 8.63
C MET A 24 -23.25 8.44 7.53
N LYS A 25 -23.77 9.54 6.99
CA LYS A 25 -23.07 10.38 6.01
C LYS A 25 -21.86 11.11 6.60
N ALA A 26 -21.94 11.52 7.87
CA ALA A 26 -20.81 12.12 8.58
C ALA A 26 -19.70 11.08 8.80
N PHE A 27 -20.05 9.88 9.21
CA PHE A 27 -19.12 8.77 9.39
C PHE A 27 -18.42 8.41 8.06
N GLU A 28 -19.19 8.24 6.98
CA GLU A 28 -18.62 7.96 5.65
C GLU A 28 -17.66 9.05 5.17
N LYS A 29 -18.00 10.33 5.36
CA LYS A 29 -17.10 11.45 5.03
C LYS A 29 -15.83 11.44 5.88
N VAL A 30 -15.92 11.12 7.16
CA VAL A 30 -14.74 11.04 8.04
C VAL A 30 -13.79 9.94 7.57
N PHE A 31 -14.32 8.77 7.19
CA PHE A 31 -13.51 7.68 6.66
C PHE A 31 -12.87 8.04 5.31
N LEU A 32 -13.61 8.66 4.40
CA LEU A 32 -13.08 9.09 3.11
C LEU A 32 -11.99 10.15 3.28
N VAL A 33 -12.22 11.17 4.11
CA VAL A 33 -11.21 12.18 4.44
C VAL A 33 -9.99 11.54 5.08
N GLY A 34 -10.17 10.57 5.97
CA GLY A 34 -9.09 9.80 6.59
C GLY A 34 -8.19 9.11 5.55
N HIS A 35 -8.77 8.37 4.61
CA HIS A 35 -7.99 7.70 3.55
C HIS A 35 -7.25 8.70 2.66
N ILE A 36 -7.89 9.81 2.27
CA ILE A 36 -7.23 10.87 1.48
C ILE A 36 -6.03 11.46 2.21
N VAL A 37 -6.15 11.72 3.52
CA VAL A 37 -5.04 12.21 4.33
C VAL A 37 -3.91 11.19 4.37
N VAL A 38 -4.21 9.91 4.58
CA VAL A 38 -3.20 8.84 4.60
C VAL A 38 -2.47 8.72 3.26
N ILE A 39 -3.21 8.74 2.14
CA ILE A 39 -2.63 8.71 0.79
C ILE A 39 -1.70 9.90 0.58
N LEU A 40 -2.14 11.11 0.94
CA LEU A 40 -1.32 12.32 0.83
C LEU A 40 -0.02 12.18 1.63
N LEU A 41 -0.09 11.69 2.86
CA LEU A 41 1.09 11.49 3.71
C LEU A 41 2.07 10.50 3.09
N PHE A 42 1.60 9.36 2.59
CA PHE A 42 2.47 8.38 1.91
C PHE A 42 3.16 8.96 0.68
N VAL A 43 2.43 9.72 -0.14
CA VAL A 43 2.99 10.39 -1.33
C VAL A 43 4.04 11.43 -0.93
N LEU A 44 3.75 12.25 0.09
CA LEU A 44 4.69 13.26 0.59
C LEU A 44 5.95 12.62 1.20
N CYS A 45 5.80 11.54 1.98
CA CYS A 45 6.93 10.79 2.52
C CYS A 45 7.78 10.19 1.40
N GLY A 46 7.17 9.53 0.41
CA GLY A 46 7.89 8.97 -0.73
C GLY A 46 8.62 10.04 -1.54
N ALA A 47 7.96 11.16 -1.83
CA ALA A 47 8.58 12.29 -2.54
C ALA A 47 9.73 12.92 -1.73
N GLY A 48 9.57 13.06 -0.41
CA GLY A 48 10.58 13.59 0.49
C GLY A 48 11.83 12.70 0.56
N LEU A 49 11.64 11.38 0.70
CA LEU A 49 12.74 10.42 0.71
C LEU A 49 13.48 10.37 -0.63
N MET A 50 12.73 10.39 -1.74
CA MET A 50 13.31 10.46 -3.09
C MET A 50 14.10 11.75 -3.32
N TRP A 51 13.58 12.88 -2.84
CA TRP A 51 14.30 14.16 -2.87
C TRP A 51 15.59 14.11 -2.04
N MET A 52 15.52 13.58 -0.82
CA MET A 52 16.67 13.43 0.07
C MET A 52 17.76 12.57 -0.58
N ALA A 53 17.41 11.36 -1.04
CA ALA A 53 18.33 10.46 -1.72
C ALA A 53 18.96 11.10 -2.97
N GLY A 54 18.15 11.77 -3.80
CA GLY A 54 18.64 12.47 -4.99
C GLY A 54 19.60 13.62 -4.63
N SER A 55 19.28 14.37 -3.58
CA SER A 55 20.13 15.47 -3.12
C SER A 55 21.47 14.97 -2.59
N GLU A 56 21.51 13.92 -1.78
CA GLU A 56 22.75 13.34 -1.25
C GLU A 56 23.63 12.79 -2.36
N LEU A 57 23.04 12.12 -3.35
CA LEU A 57 23.76 11.58 -4.49
C LEU A 57 24.43 12.69 -5.32
N LEU A 58 23.73 13.80 -5.58
CA LEU A 58 24.27 14.94 -6.32
C LEU A 58 25.45 15.59 -5.58
N HIS A 59 25.32 15.82 -4.27
CA HIS A 59 26.41 16.38 -3.45
C HIS A 59 27.61 15.43 -3.42
N ALA A 60 27.39 14.12 -3.36
CA ALA A 60 28.43 13.10 -3.36
C ALA A 60 29.23 13.04 -4.67
N PHE A 61 28.63 13.39 -5.80
CA PHE A 61 29.33 13.46 -7.09
C PHE A 61 30.13 14.75 -7.28
N GLN A 62 29.74 15.85 -6.63
CA GLN A 62 30.41 17.14 -6.75
C GLN A 62 31.65 17.27 -5.84
N GLN A 63 31.78 16.44 -4.81
CA GLN A 63 32.96 16.44 -3.93
C GLN A 63 34.06 15.51 -4.48
N GLU A 64 35.11 16.10 -5.05
CA GLU A 64 36.28 15.37 -5.59
C GLU A 64 37.18 14.69 -4.53
N ALA A 65 36.97 14.97 -3.23
CA ALA A 65 37.93 14.63 -2.16
C ALA A 65 37.50 13.50 -1.20
N GLN A 66 36.39 12.80 -1.45
CA GLN A 66 35.89 11.75 -0.57
C GLN A 66 36.55 10.38 -0.86
N ASP A 67 36.83 9.61 0.20
CA ASP A 67 37.30 8.23 0.11
C ASP A 67 36.28 7.36 -0.67
N THR A 68 36.77 6.45 -1.52
CA THR A 68 35.93 5.53 -2.33
C THR A 68 34.97 4.73 -1.46
N ARG A 69 35.40 4.33 -0.25
CA ARG A 69 34.56 3.60 0.71
C ARG A 69 33.38 4.45 1.20
N ALA A 70 33.62 5.72 1.54
CA ALA A 70 32.57 6.62 2.00
C ALA A 70 31.52 6.84 0.90
N ARG A 71 31.96 6.97 -0.35
CA ARG A 71 31.06 7.10 -1.51
C ARG A 71 30.21 5.84 -1.72
N PHE A 72 30.79 4.66 -1.54
CA PHE A 72 30.06 3.39 -1.65
C PHE A 72 28.97 3.27 -0.58
N ASN A 73 29.28 3.58 0.69
CA ASN A 73 28.30 3.54 1.77
C ASN A 73 27.15 4.53 1.55
N LEU A 74 27.46 5.76 1.08
CA LEU A 74 26.43 6.74 0.76
C LEU A 74 25.49 6.25 -0.35
N VAL A 75 26.03 5.60 -1.39
CA VAL A 75 25.19 5.00 -2.45
C VAL A 75 24.27 3.91 -1.89
N LEU A 76 24.75 3.09 -0.97
CA LEU A 76 23.93 2.07 -0.29
C LEU A 76 22.81 2.71 0.54
N GLU A 77 23.12 3.76 1.29
CA GLU A 77 22.14 4.52 2.07
C GLU A 77 21.07 5.16 1.16
N CYS A 78 21.47 5.75 0.03
CA CYS A 78 20.54 6.25 -0.98
C CYS A 78 19.64 5.13 -1.54
N ILE A 79 20.16 3.92 -1.76
CA ILE A 79 19.34 2.77 -2.22
C ILE A 79 18.30 2.39 -1.14
N GLY A 80 18.69 2.39 0.14
CA GLY A 80 17.75 2.18 1.25
C GLY A 80 16.64 3.24 1.27
N LEU A 81 17.00 4.53 1.22
CA LEU A 81 16.03 5.63 1.17
C LEU A 81 15.06 5.53 -0.02
N LEU A 82 15.58 5.18 -1.20
CA LEU A 82 14.76 4.97 -2.40
C LEU A 82 13.83 3.75 -2.27
N THR A 83 14.29 2.69 -1.61
CA THR A 83 13.46 1.49 -1.35
C THR A 83 12.28 1.83 -0.45
N ILE A 84 12.52 2.58 0.62
CA ILE A 84 11.45 3.05 1.52
C ILE A 84 10.50 4.02 0.78
N ALA A 85 11.05 4.89 -0.08
CA ALA A 85 10.26 5.80 -0.90
C ALA A 85 9.31 5.05 -1.84
N LEU A 86 9.82 4.02 -2.53
CA LEU A 86 9.05 3.18 -3.44
C LEU A 86 7.92 2.47 -2.71
N VAL A 87 8.21 1.81 -1.58
CA VAL A 87 7.19 1.13 -0.77
C VAL A 87 6.11 2.11 -0.30
N SER A 88 6.51 3.31 0.12
CA SER A 88 5.57 4.35 0.56
C SER A 88 4.65 4.81 -0.58
N MET A 89 5.21 5.06 -1.77
CA MET A 89 4.41 5.45 -2.94
C MET A 89 3.45 4.35 -3.37
N GLU A 90 3.93 3.10 -3.42
CA GLU A 90 3.10 1.96 -3.80
C GLU A 90 1.94 1.76 -2.82
N LEU A 91 2.18 1.89 -1.50
CA LEU A 91 1.12 1.88 -0.49
C LEU A 91 0.09 2.99 -0.70
N GLY A 92 0.54 4.21 -1.04
CA GLY A 92 -0.37 5.32 -1.35
C GLY A 92 -1.26 5.03 -2.56
N GLN A 93 -0.69 4.52 -3.65
CA GLN A 93 -1.43 4.13 -4.87
C GLN A 93 -2.43 3.01 -4.58
N THR A 94 -1.98 2.01 -3.86
CA THR A 94 -2.74 0.84 -3.41
C THR A 94 -3.99 1.25 -2.62
N ILE A 95 -3.85 2.16 -1.63
CA ILE A 95 -4.99 2.67 -0.85
C ILE A 95 -5.91 3.53 -1.74
N PHE A 96 -5.35 4.35 -2.61
CA PHE A 96 -6.12 5.19 -3.53
C PHE A 96 -6.98 4.36 -4.50
N GLU A 97 -6.42 3.30 -5.09
CA GLU A 97 -7.13 2.41 -6.02
C GLU A 97 -8.28 1.65 -5.32
N GLU A 98 -8.05 1.11 -4.12
CA GLU A 98 -9.04 0.25 -3.46
C GLU A 98 -10.10 0.99 -2.63
N GLU A 99 -9.75 2.10 -1.99
CA GLU A 99 -10.65 2.80 -1.04
C GLU A 99 -11.26 4.08 -1.63
N VAL A 100 -10.57 4.75 -2.56
CA VAL A 100 -11.03 6.04 -3.13
C VAL A 100 -11.65 5.87 -4.50
N MET A 101 -11.01 5.13 -5.40
CA MET A 101 -11.50 4.96 -6.78
C MET A 101 -12.58 3.89 -6.91
N ARG A 102 -12.80 3.08 -5.87
CA ARG A 102 -13.66 1.89 -5.98
C ARG A 102 -15.13 2.21 -5.73
N ASP A 103 -15.87 2.41 -6.81
CA ASP A 103 -17.28 2.81 -6.80
C ASP A 103 -18.28 1.74 -6.31
N VAL A 104 -17.87 0.48 -6.08
CA VAL A 104 -18.80 -0.58 -5.65
C VAL A 104 -18.15 -1.50 -4.61
N LYS A 105 -18.73 -1.58 -3.42
CA LYS A 105 -18.29 -2.41 -2.26
C LYS A 105 -18.40 -3.93 -2.48
N VAL A 106 -18.57 -4.40 -3.72
CA VAL A 106 -18.72 -5.81 -4.08
C VAL A 106 -17.56 -6.21 -5.00
N SER A 107 -16.37 -6.34 -4.43
CA SER A 107 -15.25 -6.98 -5.12
C SER A 107 -15.31 -8.47 -4.89
N GLY A 108 -15.48 -9.26 -5.94
CA GLY A 108 -15.43 -10.72 -5.85
C GLY A 108 -14.13 -11.23 -5.20
N PRO A 109 -14.13 -12.42 -4.56
CA PRO A 109 -12.99 -12.99 -3.84
C PRO A 109 -11.69 -13.08 -4.65
N THR A 110 -11.76 -13.13 -5.98
CA THR A 110 -10.62 -13.24 -6.90
C THR A 110 -9.82 -11.94 -7.01
N ARG A 111 -10.46 -10.77 -6.95
CA ARG A 111 -9.79 -9.47 -7.09
C ARG A 111 -8.96 -9.09 -5.87
N VAL A 112 -9.48 -9.31 -4.67
CA VAL A 112 -8.75 -9.08 -3.40
C VAL A 112 -7.44 -9.89 -3.37
N ARG A 113 -7.45 -11.11 -3.92
CA ARG A 113 -6.25 -11.96 -4.01
C ARG A 113 -5.20 -11.41 -4.97
N ARG A 114 -5.61 -10.88 -6.12
CA ARG A 114 -4.69 -10.26 -7.10
C ARG A 114 -3.99 -9.04 -6.51
N TYR A 115 -4.75 -8.19 -5.83
CA TYR A 115 -4.24 -7.05 -5.08
C TYR A 115 -3.23 -7.47 -4.00
N LEU A 116 -3.64 -8.41 -3.13
CA LEU A 116 -2.79 -8.87 -2.03
C LEU A 116 -1.50 -9.52 -2.54
N SER A 117 -1.58 -10.20 -3.69
CA SER A 117 -0.41 -10.79 -4.36
C SER A 117 0.54 -9.72 -4.88
N ARG A 118 0.04 -8.67 -5.55
CA ARG A 118 0.88 -7.57 -6.03
C ARG A 118 1.57 -6.85 -4.87
N PHE A 119 0.81 -6.55 -3.82
CA PHE A 119 1.32 -5.90 -2.63
C PHE A 119 2.42 -6.72 -1.92
N MET A 120 2.21 -8.04 -1.77
CA MET A 120 3.18 -8.90 -1.13
C MET A 120 4.49 -9.02 -1.93
N VAL A 121 4.40 -9.12 -3.27
CA VAL A 121 5.60 -9.16 -4.14
C VAL A 121 6.48 -7.94 -3.90
N VAL A 122 5.87 -6.76 -3.78
CA VAL A 122 6.59 -5.49 -3.58
C VAL A 122 7.28 -5.47 -2.22
N ILE A 123 6.59 -5.89 -1.16
CA ILE A 123 7.20 -5.99 0.17
C ILE A 123 8.39 -6.95 0.15
N VAL A 124 8.26 -8.11 -0.50
CA VAL A 124 9.34 -9.09 -0.57
C VAL A 124 10.54 -8.54 -1.34
N ILE A 125 10.32 -7.86 -2.47
CA ILE A 125 11.39 -7.21 -3.23
C ILE A 125 12.09 -6.15 -2.36
N ALA A 126 11.31 -5.30 -1.69
CA ALA A 126 11.86 -4.25 -0.83
C ALA A 126 12.69 -4.83 0.34
N LEU A 127 12.17 -5.82 1.05
CA LEU A 127 12.90 -6.49 2.14
C LEU A 127 14.17 -7.20 1.66
N SER A 128 14.15 -7.73 0.43
CA SER A 128 15.33 -8.36 -0.18
C SER A 128 16.42 -7.34 -0.48
N ILE A 129 16.04 -6.17 -1.03
CA ILE A 129 16.97 -5.06 -1.28
C ILE A 129 17.50 -4.53 0.06
N GLU A 130 16.64 -4.32 1.06
CA GLU A 130 17.03 -3.85 2.38
C GLU A 130 18.03 -4.79 3.07
N THR A 131 17.79 -6.10 2.96
CA THR A 131 18.72 -7.12 3.49
C THR A 131 20.09 -7.03 2.80
N LEU A 132 20.11 -6.81 1.49
CA LEU A 132 21.35 -6.70 0.71
C LEU A 132 22.14 -5.44 1.10
N VAL A 133 21.45 -4.29 1.19
CA VAL A 133 22.01 -3.01 1.63
C VAL A 133 22.62 -3.16 3.03
N MET A 134 21.83 -3.67 3.97
CA MET A 134 22.27 -3.91 5.35
C MET A 134 23.48 -4.87 5.42
N THR A 135 23.50 -5.92 4.60
CA THR A 135 24.63 -6.85 4.56
C THR A 135 25.91 -6.14 4.13
N PHE A 136 25.86 -5.34 3.06
CA PHE A 136 27.06 -4.64 2.58
C PHE A 136 27.51 -3.53 3.54
N GLU A 137 26.59 -2.83 4.18
CA GLU A 137 26.90 -1.83 5.19
C GLU A 137 27.64 -2.47 6.39
N LEU A 138 27.07 -3.55 6.95
CA LEU A 138 27.65 -4.23 8.12
C LEU A 138 28.95 -4.98 7.81
N VAL A 139 29.15 -5.48 6.58
CA VAL A 139 30.44 -6.07 6.18
C VAL A 139 31.56 -5.04 6.28
N HIS A 140 31.28 -3.78 5.97
CA HIS A 140 32.29 -2.72 5.94
C HIS A 140 32.44 -1.97 7.27
N GLU A 141 31.37 -1.87 8.06
CA GLU A 141 31.35 -1.15 9.33
C GLU A 141 31.69 -2.05 10.53
N ASP A 142 30.88 -3.08 10.78
CA ASP A 142 31.04 -4.00 11.91
C ASP A 142 30.57 -5.42 11.55
N PRO A 143 31.50 -6.29 11.10
CA PRO A 143 31.18 -7.65 10.71
C PRO A 143 30.56 -8.50 11.84
N THR A 144 30.73 -8.11 13.11
CA THR A 144 30.13 -8.84 14.23
C THR A 144 28.61 -8.76 14.24
N LYS A 145 28.03 -7.76 13.55
CA LYS A 145 26.59 -7.55 13.41
C LYS A 145 25.98 -8.25 12.19
N LEU A 146 26.76 -8.92 11.34
CA LEU A 146 26.25 -9.64 10.18
C LEU A 146 25.12 -10.65 10.46
N PRO A 147 25.06 -11.33 11.62
CA PRO A 147 23.91 -12.15 11.96
C PRO A 147 22.57 -11.40 11.97
N TYR A 148 22.56 -10.08 12.26
CA TYR A 148 21.34 -9.27 12.21
C TYR A 148 20.83 -9.10 10.76
N ALA A 149 21.72 -8.83 9.81
CA ALA A 149 21.35 -8.83 8.38
C ALA A 149 20.88 -10.21 7.92
N GLY A 150 21.54 -11.27 8.39
CA GLY A 150 21.09 -12.64 8.15
C GLY A 150 19.68 -12.92 8.69
N ALA A 151 19.34 -12.39 9.87
CA ALA A 151 18.00 -12.53 10.46
C ALA A 151 16.93 -11.73 9.69
N ALA A 152 17.27 -10.53 9.20
CA ALA A 152 16.39 -9.76 8.30
C ALA A 152 16.11 -10.54 7.00
N GLY A 153 17.15 -11.10 6.39
CA GLY A 153 17.04 -11.96 5.20
C GLY A 153 16.23 -13.23 5.44
N LEU A 154 16.42 -13.88 6.59
CA LEU A 154 15.62 -15.04 6.98
C LEU A 154 14.14 -14.67 7.12
N THR A 155 13.85 -13.50 7.69
CA THR A 155 12.48 -12.99 7.83
C THR A 155 11.84 -12.76 6.46
N ALA A 156 12.57 -12.17 5.52
CA ALA A 156 12.12 -11.99 4.13
C ALA A 156 11.85 -13.34 3.44
N ALA A 157 12.73 -14.32 3.64
CA ALA A 157 12.57 -15.67 3.09
C ALA A 157 11.33 -16.38 3.68
N VAL A 158 11.12 -16.29 4.99
CA VAL A 158 9.94 -16.85 5.65
C VAL A 158 8.67 -16.17 5.16
N LEU A 159 8.66 -14.85 4.99
CA LEU A 159 7.53 -14.11 4.42
C LEU A 159 7.20 -14.59 3.00
N LEU A 160 8.23 -14.74 2.15
CA LEU A 160 8.06 -15.24 0.78
C LEU A 160 7.50 -16.67 0.76
N ILE A 161 8.01 -17.55 1.63
CA ILE A 161 7.50 -18.93 1.76
C ILE A 161 6.05 -18.91 2.25
N ALA A 162 5.74 -18.14 3.29
CA ALA A 162 4.39 -18.01 3.82
C ALA A 162 3.40 -17.49 2.76
N TRP A 163 3.82 -16.52 1.95
CA TRP A 163 3.04 -16.04 0.81
C TRP A 163 2.87 -17.11 -0.26
N GLY A 164 3.93 -17.84 -0.64
CA GLY A 164 3.84 -18.95 -1.60
C GLY A 164 2.88 -20.05 -1.14
N VAL A 165 2.88 -20.36 0.16
CA VAL A 165 1.90 -21.28 0.78
C VAL A 165 0.50 -20.69 0.74
N PHE A 166 0.34 -19.40 1.09
CA PHE A 166 -0.95 -18.71 1.01
C PHE A 166 -1.52 -18.77 -0.42
N VAL A 167 -0.73 -18.47 -1.45
CA VAL A 167 -1.14 -18.57 -2.86
C VAL A 167 -1.55 -20.00 -3.21
N LYS A 168 -0.75 -21.01 -2.81
CA LYS A 168 -1.07 -22.42 -3.07
C LYS A 168 -2.40 -22.86 -2.44
N LEU A 169 -2.64 -22.48 -1.18
CA LEU A 169 -3.88 -22.80 -0.47
C LEU A 169 -5.09 -22.07 -1.09
N ASN A 170 -4.88 -20.85 -1.57
CA ASN A 170 -5.93 -20.07 -2.21
C ASN A 170 -6.28 -20.56 -3.63
N ARG A 171 -5.33 -21.17 -4.34
CA ARG A 171 -5.57 -21.80 -5.66
C ARG A 171 -6.58 -22.94 -5.60
N ALA A 172 -6.68 -23.65 -4.48
CA ALA A 172 -7.68 -24.70 -4.29
C ALA A 172 -9.14 -24.18 -4.31
N ALA A 173 -9.35 -22.87 -4.12
CA ALA A 173 -10.67 -22.25 -4.27
C ALA A 173 -11.03 -21.91 -5.74
N GLU A 174 -10.04 -21.83 -6.64
CA GLU A 174 -10.28 -21.57 -8.08
C GLU A 174 -10.77 -22.82 -8.83
N GLU A 175 -10.42 -24.03 -8.34
CA GLU A 175 -10.91 -25.30 -8.92
C GLU A 175 -12.39 -25.59 -8.59
N LEU A 176 -13.03 -24.80 -7.72
CA LEU A 176 -14.42 -24.96 -7.30
C LEU A 176 -15.41 -24.00 -7.99
N GLU A 177 -14.94 -22.98 -8.72
CA GLU A 177 -15.79 -22.04 -9.48
C GLU A 177 -15.27 -21.87 -10.93
N PRO A 178 -15.55 -22.81 -11.84
CA PRO A 178 -15.16 -22.70 -13.26
C PRO A 178 -15.80 -21.51 -13.99
N GLU A 179 -16.85 -20.89 -13.43
CA GLU A 179 -17.67 -19.87 -14.09
C GLU A 179 -17.04 -18.45 -14.02
N ALA A 180 -16.17 -18.17 -13.03
CA ALA A 180 -15.51 -16.86 -12.90
C ALA A 180 -14.31 -16.67 -13.86
N MET A 181 -13.79 -17.75 -14.44
CA MET A 181 -12.70 -17.73 -15.42
C MET A 181 -13.23 -17.44 -16.84
N GLU A 182 -14.49 -17.75 -17.13
CA GLU A 182 -15.12 -17.48 -18.43
C GLU A 182 -15.51 -16.00 -18.58
N ASP A 183 -16.00 -15.35 -17.52
CA ASP A 183 -16.37 -13.92 -17.55
C ASP A 183 -15.15 -13.00 -17.69
N ALA A 184 -14.02 -13.31 -17.01
CA ALA A 184 -12.79 -12.54 -17.14
C ALA A 184 -12.16 -12.63 -18.55
N LYS A 185 -12.41 -13.73 -19.26
CA LYS A 185 -11.92 -13.93 -20.64
C LYS A 185 -12.78 -13.20 -21.67
N GLN A 186 -14.06 -12.95 -21.37
CA GLN A 186 -14.98 -12.19 -22.23
C GLN A 186 -14.85 -10.66 -22.09
N GLU A 187 -14.31 -10.15 -20.97
CA GLU A 187 -14.04 -8.72 -20.81
C GLU A 187 -12.77 -8.26 -21.55
N ASP A 188 -11.72 -9.08 -21.64
CA ASP A 188 -10.50 -8.75 -22.39
C ASP A 188 -10.74 -8.69 -23.92
N ASP A 189 -11.63 -9.52 -24.47
CA ASP A 189 -11.95 -9.56 -25.91
C ASP A 189 -12.80 -8.37 -26.40
N LYS A 190 -13.25 -7.46 -25.51
CA LYS A 190 -14.06 -6.27 -25.88
C LYS A 190 -13.27 -4.96 -25.90
N VAL A 191 -11.96 -5.00 -25.65
CA VAL A 191 -11.11 -3.80 -25.57
C VAL A 191 -10.10 -3.70 -26.72
N ASP A 192 -10.12 -4.64 -27.67
CA ASP A 192 -9.44 -4.52 -28.97
C ASP A 192 -10.37 -3.97 -30.07
#